data_AF-A0A2P6PVX7-F1
#
_entry.id   AF-A0A2P6PVX7-F1
#
_cell.length_a   1.000
_cell.length_b   1.000
_cell.length_c   1.000
_cell.angle_alpha   90.00
_cell.angle_beta   90.00
_cell.angle_gamma   90.00
#
_symmetry.space_group_name_H-M   'P 1'
#
loop_
_entity.id
_entity.type
_entity.pdbx_description
1 polymer ?
#
loop_
_entity_poly.entity_id
_entity_poly.type
_entity_poly.pdbx_seq_one_letter_code
_entity_poly.pdbx_strand_id
1 'polypeptide(L)'
;MQSAATYNERAGLVGHRDGTYATSEDGVTVSESINLDGNKVITERVAGQVVGQYVEPPLGASPAAVVLEHDAITIGEAFEATALSAGDKPVDQSDAAAIQAAEMRATGSSEISPGGLAAIAQYAVSANTREAEKTKLADVLEDATQKMGCDKPVTREDAKAIIGAEIRNNPNMSTTPGGIAESMAAAARLNQNIY
;
A
#
# COMPACT_ATOMS: atom_id res chain seq x y z
N MET A 1 -6.34 40.35 -34.11
CA MET A 1 -5.78 40.17 -32.76
C MET A 1 -4.45 40.91 -32.72
N GLN A 2 -4.43 42.13 -32.20
CA GLN A 2 -3.19 42.89 -31.98
C GLN A 2 -2.52 42.30 -30.73
N SER A 3 -1.38 41.63 -30.89
CA SER A 3 -0.66 40.98 -29.79
C SER A 3 -0.19 42.01 -28.75
N ALA A 4 -0.33 41.67 -27.47
CA ALA A 4 0.04 42.49 -26.30
C ALA A 4 1.49 43.04 -26.35
N ALA A 5 2.40 42.35 -27.04
CA ALA A 5 3.77 42.81 -27.27
C ALA A 5 3.86 44.18 -27.98
N THR A 6 2.97 44.43 -28.95
CA THR A 6 2.98 45.65 -29.78
C THR A 6 2.54 46.90 -29.01
N TYR A 7 1.73 46.72 -27.97
CA TYR A 7 1.28 47.82 -27.12
C TYR A 7 2.41 48.28 -26.19
N ASN A 8 3.19 47.33 -25.66
CA ASN A 8 4.25 47.61 -24.69
C ASN A 8 5.45 48.35 -25.29
N GLU A 9 5.79 48.09 -26.55
CA GLU A 9 6.79 48.86 -27.29
C GLU A 9 6.33 50.31 -27.55
N ARG A 10 5.04 50.50 -27.85
CA ARG A 10 4.48 51.83 -28.15
C ARG A 10 4.24 52.68 -26.90
N ALA A 11 4.04 52.03 -25.76
CA ALA A 11 3.91 52.65 -24.44
C ALA A 11 5.28 52.98 -23.79
N GLY A 12 6.40 52.66 -24.45
CA GLY A 12 7.74 52.97 -23.96
C GLY A 12 8.21 52.13 -22.77
N LEU A 13 7.55 50.99 -22.52
CA LEU A 13 7.88 50.10 -21.40
C LEU A 13 9.10 49.20 -21.67
N VAL A 14 9.54 49.08 -22.93
CA VAL A 14 10.72 48.30 -23.31
C VAL A 14 11.46 48.99 -24.46
N GLY A 15 12.76 49.24 -24.30
CA GLY A 15 13.65 49.78 -25.34
C GLY A 15 14.75 48.79 -25.71
N HIS A 16 15.11 48.70 -26.99
CA HIS A 16 16.00 47.64 -27.52
C HIS A 16 17.49 47.85 -27.29
N ARG A 17 17.91 48.91 -26.61
CA ARG A 17 19.30 49.15 -26.22
C ARG A 17 19.27 49.99 -24.96
N ASP A 18 19.64 49.38 -23.83
CA ASP A 18 20.36 50.02 -22.72
C ASP A 18 20.63 48.97 -21.65
N GLY A 19 21.73 48.24 -21.85
CA GLY A 19 22.37 47.55 -20.75
C GLY A 19 23.13 48.57 -19.90
N THR A 20 22.62 48.87 -18.72
CA THR A 20 23.44 49.47 -17.66
C THR A 20 22.94 49.02 -16.30
N TYR A 21 23.88 48.55 -15.48
CA TYR A 21 23.71 48.14 -14.09
C TYR A 21 22.92 49.18 -13.28
N ALA A 22 21.71 48.80 -12.84
CA ALA A 22 21.03 49.39 -11.70
C ALA A 22 20.40 48.23 -10.92
N THR A 23 20.90 48.03 -9.71
CA THR A 23 20.44 47.07 -8.71
C THR A 23 19.01 47.39 -8.27
N SER A 24 18.07 46.49 -8.51
CA SER A 24 16.80 46.44 -7.78
C SER A 24 16.26 45.01 -7.85
N GLU A 25 16.25 44.34 -6.72
CA GLU A 25 15.72 42.99 -6.47
C GLU A 25 14.19 42.92 -6.63
N ASP A 26 13.61 43.75 -7.50
CA ASP A 26 12.16 43.91 -7.70
C ASP A 26 11.69 43.44 -9.08
N GLY A 27 12.42 42.50 -9.67
CA GLY A 27 11.98 41.74 -10.85
C GLY A 27 11.13 40.53 -10.46
N VAL A 28 10.38 39.97 -11.43
CA VAL A 28 9.75 38.65 -11.27
C VAL A 28 10.86 37.62 -11.02
N THR A 29 10.83 36.94 -9.89
CA THR A 29 11.78 35.89 -9.53
C THR A 29 11.04 34.58 -9.31
N VAL A 30 11.55 33.50 -9.90
CA VAL A 30 11.03 32.15 -9.73
C VAL A 30 12.11 31.33 -9.03
N SER A 31 11.79 30.79 -7.86
CA SER A 31 12.70 29.96 -7.07
C SER A 31 12.12 28.56 -6.89
N GLU A 32 12.96 27.54 -7.08
CA GLU A 32 12.60 26.14 -6.82
C GLU A 32 13.20 25.69 -5.49
N SER A 33 12.40 25.04 -4.65
CA SER A 33 12.84 24.41 -3.41
C SER A 33 12.17 23.06 -3.21
N ILE A 34 12.73 22.23 -2.33
CA ILE A 34 12.10 20.97 -1.89
C ILE A 34 11.55 21.21 -0.50
N ASN A 35 10.26 20.91 -0.28
CA ASN A 35 9.65 21.03 1.04
C ASN A 35 10.00 19.81 1.93
N LEU A 36 9.58 19.86 3.20
CA LEU A 36 9.80 18.76 4.16
C LEU A 36 9.17 17.43 3.72
N ASP A 37 8.16 17.49 2.84
CA ASP A 37 7.45 16.33 2.29
C ASP A 37 8.10 15.78 1.00
N GLY A 38 9.24 16.32 0.57
CA GLY A 38 9.95 15.91 -0.65
C GLY A 38 9.32 16.45 -1.95
N ASN A 39 8.32 17.31 -1.87
CA ASN A 39 7.67 17.92 -3.03
C ASN A 39 8.49 19.10 -3.56
N LYS A 40 8.49 19.25 -4.89
CA LYS A 40 9.10 20.42 -5.54
C LYS A 40 8.14 21.60 -5.44
N VAL A 41 8.57 22.65 -4.77
CA VAL A 41 7.83 23.89 -4.60
C VAL A 41 8.44 24.96 -5.48
N ILE A 42 7.64 25.47 -6.41
CA ILE A 42 7.99 26.59 -7.28
C ILE A 42 7.33 27.83 -6.68
N THR A 43 8.14 28.80 -6.26
CA THR A 43 7.66 30.06 -5.68
C THR A 43 7.96 31.21 -6.66
N GLU A 44 6.91 31.90 -7.09
CA GLU A 44 6.98 33.10 -7.91
C GLU A 44 6.83 34.34 -7.02
N ARG A 45 7.78 35.27 -7.13
CA ARG A 45 7.80 36.53 -6.39
C ARG A 45 7.86 37.71 -7.34
N VAL A 46 7.16 38.79 -7.01
CA VAL A 46 7.24 40.09 -7.67
C VAL A 46 7.56 41.11 -6.59
N ALA A 47 8.62 41.91 -6.77
CA ALA A 47 9.07 42.87 -5.75
C ALA A 47 9.27 42.23 -4.35
N GLY A 48 9.87 41.03 -4.32
CA GLY A 48 10.08 40.25 -3.10
C GLY A 48 8.83 39.57 -2.51
N GLN A 49 7.63 39.92 -2.96
CA GLN A 49 6.36 39.38 -2.45
C GLN A 49 5.90 38.16 -3.25
N VAL A 50 5.49 37.08 -2.56
CA VAL A 50 5.01 35.84 -3.19
C VAL A 50 3.67 36.11 -3.88
N VAL A 51 3.61 35.88 -5.19
CA VAL A 51 2.40 36.03 -6.02
C VAL A 51 1.83 34.68 -6.45
N GLY A 52 2.65 33.63 -6.45
CA GLY A 52 2.24 32.28 -6.83
C GLY A 52 3.12 31.22 -6.16
N GLN A 53 2.48 30.15 -5.71
CA GLN A 53 3.19 28.98 -5.19
C GLN A 53 2.56 27.73 -5.79
N TYR A 54 3.38 26.94 -6.47
CA TYR A 54 2.97 25.70 -7.12
C TYR A 54 3.73 24.55 -6.47
N VAL A 55 3.00 23.51 -6.07
CA VAL A 55 3.58 22.29 -5.53
C VAL A 55 3.47 21.22 -6.59
N GLU A 56 4.60 20.81 -7.12
CA GLU A 56 4.71 19.66 -8.00
C GLU A 56 5.05 18.43 -7.14
N PRO A 57 4.20 17.40 -7.11
CA PRO A 57 4.60 16.12 -6.58
C PRO A 57 5.80 15.60 -7.39
N PRO A 58 6.76 14.89 -6.77
CA PRO A 58 7.95 14.45 -7.46
C PRO A 58 7.58 13.61 -8.68
N LEU A 59 8.15 13.97 -9.85
CA LEU A 59 7.99 13.20 -11.09
C LEU A 59 8.59 11.81 -10.85
N GLY A 60 7.73 10.83 -10.58
CA GLY A 60 8.12 9.48 -10.16
C GLY A 60 7.33 8.94 -8.96
N ALA A 61 6.55 9.78 -8.27
CA ALA A 61 5.55 9.31 -7.32
C ALA A 61 4.40 8.65 -8.09
N SER A 62 4.48 7.32 -8.21
CA SER A 62 3.28 6.51 -8.39
C SER A 62 2.26 6.92 -7.33
N PRO A 63 0.94 6.94 -7.60
CA PRO A 63 -0.09 7.21 -6.60
C PRO A 63 -0.07 6.27 -5.39
N ALA A 64 0.80 5.25 -5.40
CA ALA A 64 1.03 4.29 -4.33
C ALA A 64 1.95 4.78 -3.20
N ALA A 65 2.53 5.98 -3.29
CA ALA A 65 3.33 6.58 -2.21
C ALA A 65 2.58 7.71 -1.53
N VAL A 66 1.34 7.44 -1.11
CA VAL A 66 0.85 8.09 0.11
C VAL A 66 1.82 7.62 1.19
N VAL A 67 2.48 8.55 1.87
CA VAL A 67 3.25 8.23 3.08
C VAL A 67 2.22 7.77 4.10
N LEU A 68 1.87 6.49 4.04
CA LEU A 68 1.43 5.77 5.22
C LEU A 68 2.65 5.84 6.14
N GLU A 69 2.48 6.33 7.36
CA GLU A 69 3.27 5.77 8.45
C GLU A 69 3.08 4.26 8.31
N HIS A 70 4.03 3.57 7.68
CA HIS A 70 3.85 2.17 7.32
C HIS A 70 4.00 1.39 8.62
N ASP A 71 2.90 1.27 9.36
CA ASP A 71 2.75 0.20 10.31
C ASP A 71 2.99 -1.11 9.57
N ALA A 72 3.73 -2.00 10.22
CA ALA A 72 4.09 -3.27 9.61
C ALA A 72 2.82 -4.10 9.37
N ILE A 73 2.66 -4.59 8.15
CA ILE A 73 1.50 -5.35 7.71
C ILE A 73 1.33 -6.57 8.60
N THR A 74 0.14 -6.75 9.17
CA THR A 74 -0.15 -7.82 10.12
C THR A 74 -0.66 -9.09 9.44
N ILE A 75 -0.78 -10.17 10.21
CA ILE A 75 -1.33 -11.44 9.72
C ILE A 75 -2.80 -11.26 9.35
N GLY A 76 -3.58 -10.54 10.16
CA GLY A 76 -4.98 -10.21 9.87
C GLY A 76 -5.15 -9.42 8.57
N GLU A 77 -4.34 -8.38 8.36
CA GLU A 77 -4.38 -7.58 7.13
C GLU A 77 -3.99 -8.40 5.89
N ALA A 78 -3.00 -9.29 6.00
CA ALA A 78 -2.64 -10.20 4.91
C ALA A 78 -3.75 -11.21 4.58
N PHE A 79 -4.55 -11.61 5.57
CA PHE A 79 -5.74 -12.44 5.34
C PHE A 79 -6.87 -11.67 4.65
N GLU A 80 -7.14 -10.44 5.06
CA GLU A 80 -8.13 -9.59 4.40
C GLU A 80 -7.72 -9.29 2.95
N ALA A 81 -6.43 -9.08 2.69
CA ALA A 81 -5.91 -8.99 1.32
C ALA A 81 -6.17 -10.28 0.52
N THR A 82 -6.03 -11.45 1.15
CA THR A 82 -6.34 -12.75 0.54
C THR A 82 -7.83 -12.90 0.24
N ALA A 83 -8.71 -12.40 1.11
CA ALA A 83 -10.14 -12.34 0.88
C ALA A 83 -10.47 -11.52 -0.39
N LEU A 84 -9.67 -10.53 -0.74
CA LEU A 84 -9.84 -9.75 -1.97
C LEU A 84 -9.25 -10.44 -3.21
N SER A 85 -8.08 -11.09 -3.09
CA SER A 85 -7.37 -11.66 -4.24
C SER A 85 -7.84 -13.07 -4.63
N ALA A 86 -8.21 -13.88 -3.65
CA ALA A 86 -8.65 -15.27 -3.83
C ALA A 86 -10.00 -15.55 -3.15
N GLY A 87 -10.78 -14.51 -2.85
CA GLY A 87 -12.03 -14.60 -2.10
C GLY A 87 -13.06 -15.56 -2.67
N ASP A 88 -13.12 -15.73 -3.99
CA ASP A 88 -14.07 -16.63 -4.66
C ASP A 88 -13.70 -18.11 -4.56
N LYS A 89 -12.48 -18.43 -4.12
CA LYS A 89 -12.00 -19.80 -3.98
C LYS A 89 -12.74 -20.48 -2.81
N PRO A 90 -13.36 -21.65 -3.02
CA PRO A 90 -13.84 -22.49 -1.93
C PRO A 90 -12.70 -22.90 -1.01
N VAL A 91 -12.91 -22.83 0.31
CA VAL A 91 -11.89 -23.23 1.29
C VAL A 91 -11.57 -24.72 1.16
N ASP A 92 -10.28 -25.04 1.06
CA ASP A 92 -9.76 -26.41 1.04
C ASP A 92 -8.85 -26.72 2.25
N GLN A 93 -8.39 -27.97 2.35
CA GLN A 93 -7.56 -28.43 3.47
C GLN A 93 -6.20 -27.70 3.54
N SER A 94 -5.66 -27.30 2.40
CA SER A 94 -4.38 -26.59 2.31
C SER A 94 -4.53 -25.18 2.88
N ASP A 95 -5.63 -24.50 2.51
CA ASP A 95 -5.99 -23.19 3.05
C ASP A 95 -6.21 -23.28 4.57
N ALA A 96 -7.01 -24.24 5.04
CA ALA A 96 -7.30 -24.38 6.46
C ALA A 96 -6.02 -24.66 7.29
N ALA A 97 -5.07 -25.41 6.74
CA ALA A 97 -3.77 -25.62 7.40
C ALA A 97 -2.90 -24.36 7.42
N ALA A 98 -2.93 -23.54 6.36
CA ALA A 98 -2.25 -22.25 6.32
C ALA A 98 -2.87 -21.26 7.33
N ILE A 99 -4.20 -21.20 7.41
CA ILE A 99 -4.94 -20.37 8.38
C ILE A 99 -4.57 -20.76 9.81
N GLN A 100 -4.59 -22.06 10.11
CA GLN A 100 -4.18 -22.57 11.41
C GLN A 100 -2.74 -22.19 11.75
N ALA A 101 -1.81 -22.36 10.80
CA ALA A 101 -0.42 -21.99 11.02
C ALA A 101 -0.28 -20.49 11.34
N ALA A 102 -1.01 -19.62 10.66
CA ALA A 102 -0.94 -18.19 10.92
C ALA A 102 -1.58 -17.82 12.28
N GLU A 103 -2.72 -18.41 12.63
CA GLU A 103 -3.36 -18.17 13.93
C GLU A 103 -2.46 -18.58 15.11
N MET A 104 -1.80 -19.74 14.99
CA MET A 104 -0.81 -20.18 16.00
C MET A 104 0.37 -19.21 16.10
N ARG A 105 0.79 -18.60 14.97
CA ARG A 105 1.84 -17.58 14.99
C ARG A 105 1.37 -16.29 15.64
N ALA A 106 0.17 -15.82 15.31
CA ALA A 106 -0.39 -14.58 15.83
C ALA A 106 -0.63 -14.66 17.34
N THR A 107 -1.17 -15.77 17.83
CA THR A 107 -1.52 -15.96 19.24
C THR A 107 -0.36 -16.51 20.08
N GLY A 108 0.63 -17.13 19.46
CA GLY A 108 1.67 -17.91 20.15
C GLY A 108 1.15 -19.21 20.80
N SER A 109 -0.12 -19.55 20.58
CA SER A 109 -0.73 -20.78 21.07
C SER A 109 -0.53 -21.92 20.08
N SER A 110 -0.34 -23.14 20.59
CA SER A 110 -0.32 -24.37 19.76
C SER A 110 -1.70 -25.02 19.64
N GLU A 111 -2.71 -24.46 20.30
CA GLU A 111 -4.08 -24.96 20.30
C GLU A 111 -4.96 -24.10 19.39
N ILE A 112 -5.89 -24.74 18.67
CA ILE A 112 -6.91 -24.03 17.89
C ILE A 112 -7.92 -23.45 18.87
N SER A 113 -8.11 -22.13 18.81
CA SER A 113 -9.07 -21.46 19.69
C SER A 113 -10.50 -21.77 19.23
N PRO A 114 -11.41 -22.18 20.13
CA PRO A 114 -12.81 -22.36 19.76
C PRO A 114 -13.41 -21.06 19.22
N GLY A 115 -13.89 -21.08 17.98
CA GLY A 115 -14.42 -19.91 17.29
C GLY A 115 -13.37 -19.04 16.57
N GLY A 116 -12.09 -19.41 16.60
CA GLY A 116 -11.04 -18.77 15.81
C GLY A 116 -11.16 -19.05 14.31
N LEU A 117 -10.42 -18.31 13.50
CA LEU A 117 -10.42 -18.45 12.03
C LEU A 117 -10.05 -19.87 11.60
N ALA A 118 -9.09 -20.49 12.29
CA ALA A 118 -8.68 -21.87 12.04
C ALA A 118 -9.81 -22.88 12.29
N ALA A 119 -10.59 -22.69 13.36
CA ALA A 119 -11.75 -23.54 13.65
C ALA A 119 -12.84 -23.38 12.58
N ILE A 120 -13.11 -22.13 12.17
CA ILE A 120 -14.08 -21.81 11.12
C ILE A 120 -13.64 -22.42 9.78
N ALA A 121 -12.37 -22.31 9.42
CA ALA A 121 -11.82 -22.88 8.20
C ALA A 121 -11.93 -24.41 8.17
N GLN A 122 -11.60 -25.11 9.27
CA GLN A 122 -11.73 -26.57 9.34
C GLN A 122 -13.18 -27.03 9.22
N TYR A 123 -14.11 -26.27 9.82
CA TYR A 123 -15.54 -26.51 9.65
C TYR A 123 -15.97 -26.30 8.19
N ALA A 124 -15.54 -25.21 7.55
CA ALA A 124 -15.80 -24.90 6.15
C ALA A 124 -15.31 -26.02 5.22
N VAL A 125 -14.10 -26.55 5.44
CA VAL A 125 -13.59 -27.71 4.67
C VAL A 125 -14.52 -28.91 4.81
N SER A 126 -14.93 -29.25 6.03
CA SER A 126 -15.83 -30.37 6.28
C SER A 126 -17.19 -30.18 5.63
N ALA A 127 -17.76 -28.97 5.70
CA ALA A 127 -19.03 -28.62 5.08
C ALA A 127 -18.95 -28.66 3.53
N ASN A 128 -17.87 -28.12 2.96
CA ASN A 128 -17.62 -28.05 1.51
C ASN A 128 -17.51 -29.42 0.83
N THR A 129 -17.35 -30.51 1.60
CA THR A 129 -17.42 -31.88 1.06
C THR A 129 -18.84 -32.36 0.75
N ARG A 130 -19.86 -31.72 1.32
CA ARG A 130 -21.26 -32.16 1.27
C ARG A 130 -22.17 -31.12 0.62
N GLU A 131 -21.86 -29.84 0.81
CA GLU A 131 -22.68 -28.72 0.35
C GLU A 131 -22.40 -28.36 -1.11
N ALA A 132 -23.46 -27.98 -1.83
CA ALA A 132 -23.36 -27.48 -3.20
C ALA A 132 -22.86 -26.03 -3.22
N GLU A 133 -23.34 -25.21 -2.28
CA GLU A 133 -22.85 -23.87 -2.03
C GLU A 133 -21.70 -23.93 -1.03
N LYS A 134 -20.49 -23.64 -1.51
CA LYS A 134 -19.27 -23.79 -0.72
C LYS A 134 -18.94 -22.50 -0.01
N THR A 135 -18.56 -22.61 1.26
CA THR A 135 -17.92 -21.53 2.00
C THR A 135 -16.59 -21.20 1.35
N LYS A 136 -16.38 -19.92 1.06
CA LYS A 136 -15.22 -19.40 0.34
C LYS A 136 -14.21 -18.73 1.29
N LEU A 137 -13.03 -18.44 0.76
CA LEU A 137 -11.99 -17.73 1.52
C LEU A 137 -12.45 -16.36 1.99
N ALA A 138 -13.25 -15.63 1.20
CA ALA A 138 -13.80 -14.35 1.62
C ALA A 138 -14.64 -14.49 2.91
N ASP A 139 -15.53 -15.47 2.97
CA ASP A 139 -16.43 -15.68 4.12
C ASP A 139 -15.66 -15.95 5.43
N VAL A 140 -14.51 -16.63 5.32
CA VAL A 140 -13.68 -16.96 6.48
C VAL A 140 -12.78 -15.78 6.87
N LEU A 141 -12.09 -15.18 5.89
CA LEU A 141 -11.01 -14.21 6.11
C LEU A 141 -11.44 -12.74 6.13
N GLU A 142 -12.69 -12.44 5.77
CA GLU A 142 -13.25 -11.09 5.95
C GLU A 142 -13.15 -10.68 7.43
N ASP A 143 -12.75 -9.43 7.69
CA ASP A 143 -12.51 -8.87 9.03
C ASP A 143 -11.58 -9.73 9.91
N ALA A 144 -10.61 -10.44 9.32
CA ALA A 144 -9.67 -11.29 10.06
C ALA A 144 -8.96 -10.53 11.19
N THR A 145 -8.61 -9.26 10.96
CA THR A 145 -7.97 -8.40 11.95
C THR A 145 -8.80 -8.27 13.23
N GLN A 146 -10.13 -8.18 13.08
CA GLN A 146 -11.05 -8.10 14.22
C GLN A 146 -11.30 -9.48 14.86
N LYS A 147 -11.43 -10.53 14.04
CA LYS A 147 -11.77 -11.89 14.49
C LYS A 147 -10.66 -12.58 15.28
N MET A 148 -9.39 -12.26 15.02
CA MET A 148 -8.25 -12.94 15.65
C MET A 148 -8.01 -12.51 17.12
N GLY A 149 -8.47 -11.33 17.53
CA GLY A 149 -8.31 -10.78 18.89
C GLY A 149 -6.86 -10.45 19.31
N CYS A 150 -5.88 -11.17 18.75
CA CYS A 150 -4.45 -10.93 18.82
C CYS A 150 -3.91 -10.95 17.39
N ASP A 151 -3.33 -9.83 16.96
CA ASP A 151 -2.68 -9.73 15.66
C ASP A 151 -1.24 -9.23 15.83
N LYS A 152 -0.38 -9.59 14.88
CA LYS A 152 1.03 -9.20 14.90
C LYS A 152 1.56 -8.99 13.49
N PRO A 153 2.60 -8.15 13.34
CA PRO A 153 3.31 -8.00 12.07
C PRO A 153 3.80 -9.34 11.50
N VAL A 154 3.65 -9.49 10.18
CA VAL A 154 4.16 -10.65 9.45
C VAL A 154 5.69 -10.59 9.39
N THR A 155 6.36 -11.63 9.90
CA THR A 155 7.81 -11.82 9.72
C THR A 155 8.11 -12.82 8.62
N ARG A 156 9.38 -12.88 8.18
CA ARG A 156 9.82 -13.85 7.18
C ARG A 156 9.67 -15.28 7.67
N GLU A 157 9.87 -15.52 8.96
CA GLU A 157 9.74 -16.82 9.62
C GLU A 157 8.28 -17.28 9.65
N ASP A 158 7.35 -16.36 9.93
CA ASP A 158 5.91 -16.66 9.88
C ASP A 158 5.48 -17.04 8.46
N ALA A 159 5.83 -16.20 7.48
CA ALA A 159 5.49 -16.44 6.08
C ALA A 159 6.02 -17.80 5.61
N LYS A 160 7.28 -18.14 5.87
CA LYS A 160 7.84 -19.46 5.53
C LYS A 160 7.08 -20.61 6.19
N ALA A 161 6.69 -20.46 7.44
CA ALA A 161 5.98 -21.50 8.17
C ALA A 161 4.58 -21.73 7.59
N ILE A 162 3.86 -20.65 7.27
CA ILE A 162 2.52 -20.67 6.68
C ILE A 162 2.56 -21.25 5.26
N ILE A 163 3.49 -20.76 4.42
CA ILE A 163 3.72 -21.30 3.06
C ILE A 163 4.03 -22.80 3.13
N GLY A 164 4.88 -23.22 4.07
CA GLY A 164 5.18 -24.62 4.28
C GLY A 164 3.97 -25.44 4.72
N ALA A 165 3.06 -24.87 5.52
CA ALA A 165 1.83 -25.54 5.92
C ALA A 165 0.88 -25.72 4.74
N GLU A 166 0.72 -24.70 3.90
CA GLU A 166 -0.09 -24.77 2.67
C GLU A 166 0.45 -25.87 1.75
N ILE A 167 1.73 -25.80 1.38
CA ILE A 167 2.38 -26.75 0.45
C ILE A 167 2.27 -28.19 0.95
N ARG A 168 2.50 -28.45 2.25
CA ARG A 168 2.44 -29.81 2.82
C ARG A 168 1.04 -30.41 2.79
N ASN A 169 0.01 -29.57 2.79
CA ASN A 169 -1.40 -29.99 2.77
C ASN A 169 -2.05 -29.82 1.39
N ASN A 170 -1.28 -29.38 0.39
CA ASN A 170 -1.70 -29.32 -1.00
C ASN A 170 -1.27 -30.60 -1.74
N PRO A 171 -2.20 -31.36 -2.37
CA PRO A 171 -1.84 -32.53 -3.19
C PRO A 171 -0.84 -32.24 -4.32
N ASN A 172 -0.83 -31.01 -4.84
CA ASN A 172 0.04 -30.58 -5.92
C ASN A 172 1.40 -30.04 -5.43
N MET A 173 1.63 -29.99 -4.11
CA MET A 173 2.83 -29.42 -3.48
C MET A 173 3.17 -28.01 -3.98
N SER A 174 2.14 -27.19 -4.21
CA SER A 174 2.26 -25.82 -4.71
C SER A 174 1.51 -24.84 -3.82
N THR A 175 1.85 -23.56 -3.92
CA THR A 175 1.06 -22.48 -3.32
C THR A 175 -0.11 -22.11 -4.22
N THR A 176 -1.21 -21.63 -3.63
CA THR A 176 -2.34 -21.09 -4.38
C THR A 176 -1.99 -19.69 -4.90
N PRO A 177 -2.08 -19.42 -6.22
CA PRO A 177 -1.91 -18.07 -6.75
C PRO A 177 -2.94 -17.10 -6.15
N GLY A 178 -2.49 -15.95 -5.69
CA GLY A 178 -3.31 -14.96 -4.96
C GLY A 178 -3.83 -15.45 -3.61
N GLY A 179 -3.41 -16.62 -3.14
CA GLY A 179 -3.84 -17.21 -1.88
C GLY A 179 -3.03 -16.76 -0.68
N ILE A 180 -3.17 -17.50 0.42
CA ILE A 180 -2.61 -17.16 1.73
C ILE A 180 -1.07 -17.08 1.67
N ALA A 181 -0.40 -18.09 1.10
CA ALA A 181 1.05 -18.10 0.96
C ALA A 181 1.62 -16.86 0.27
N GLU A 182 0.99 -16.43 -0.83
CA GLU A 182 1.48 -15.30 -1.62
C GLU A 182 1.27 -13.97 -0.87
N SER A 183 0.09 -13.78 -0.27
CA SER A 183 -0.19 -12.60 0.56
C SER A 183 0.76 -12.49 1.75
N MET A 184 1.03 -13.61 2.43
CA MET A 184 1.98 -13.65 3.55
C MET A 184 3.42 -13.37 3.11
N ALA A 185 3.84 -13.87 1.94
CA ALA A 185 5.15 -13.59 1.37
C ALA A 185 5.30 -12.11 0.99
N ALA A 186 4.26 -11.52 0.39
CA ALA A 186 4.22 -10.11 0.02
C ALA A 186 4.26 -9.23 1.27
N ALA A 187 3.43 -9.51 2.27
CA ALA A 187 3.40 -8.80 3.56
C ALA A 187 4.76 -8.85 4.25
N ALA A 188 5.36 -10.04 4.40
CA ALA A 188 6.69 -10.18 4.98
C ALA A 188 7.74 -9.36 4.22
N ARG A 189 7.72 -9.37 2.88
CA ARG A 189 8.66 -8.61 2.06
C ARG A 189 8.50 -7.11 2.23
N LEU A 190 7.27 -6.61 2.27
CA LEU A 190 6.99 -5.19 2.49
C LEU A 190 7.46 -4.76 3.88
N ASN A 191 7.24 -5.60 4.90
CA ASN A 191 7.69 -5.34 6.26
C ASN A 191 9.21 -5.29 6.41
N GLN A 192 9.97 -6.02 5.57
CA GLN A 192 11.44 -5.93 5.56
C GLN A 192 11.96 -4.60 5.04
N ASN A 193 11.15 -3.83 4.28
CA ASN A 193 11.56 -2.53 3.74
C ASN A 193 11.22 -1.37 4.69
N ILE A 194 10.57 -1.65 5.82
CA ILE A 194 10.19 -0.67 6.84
C ILE A 194 11.35 -0.43 7.83
N TYR A 195 12.30 -1.36 7.92
CA TYR A 195 13.47 -1.33 8.81
C TYR A 195 14.79 -1.24 8.02
#